data_AF-A0AAD5L535-F1
#
_entry.id   AF-A0AAD5L535-F1
#
_cell.length_a   1.000
_cell.length_b   1.000
_cell.length_c   1.000
_cell.angle_alpha   90.00
_cell.angle_beta   90.00
_cell.angle_gamma   90.00
#
_symmetry.space_group_name_H-M   'P 1'
#
loop_
_entity.id
_entity.type
_entity.pdbx_description
1 polymer ?
#
loop_
_entity_poly.entity_id
_entity_poly.type
_entity_poly.pdbx_seq_one_letter_code
_entity_poly.pdbx_strand_id
1 'polypeptide(L)' 'MDENNKRGEWLMGSIVAVHPSHDGVVRKATVKTANSVLIRPTVKLCYISGQRPE' A
#
# COMPACT_ATOMS: atom_id res chain seq x y z
N MET A 1 8.42 -7.54 5.04
CA MET A 1 7.03 -7.99 5.26
C MET A 1 6.91 -8.11 6.76
N ASP A 2 5.92 -7.52 7.42
CA ASP A 2 5.77 -7.66 8.88
C ASP A 2 5.80 -9.14 9.25
N GLU A 3 6.84 -9.55 9.97
CA GLU A 3 7.11 -10.96 10.29
C GLU A 3 5.97 -11.62 11.08
N ASN A 4 5.11 -10.82 11.71
CA ASN A 4 4.01 -11.28 12.54
C ASN A 4 2.67 -11.45 11.80
N ASN A 5 2.61 -11.23 10.49
CA ASN A 5 1.35 -11.40 9.77
C ASN A 5 1.07 -12.90 9.52
N LYS A 6 -0.13 -13.37 9.86
CA LYS A 6 -0.48 -14.79 9.66
C LYS A 6 -0.47 -15.12 8.17
N ARG A 7 -0.04 -16.34 7.85
CA ARG A 7 -0.03 -16.84 6.47
C ARG A 7 -1.44 -16.75 5.87
N GLY A 8 -1.55 -16.11 4.70
CA GLY A 8 -2.82 -15.95 3.98
C GLY A 8 -3.57 -14.66 4.30
N GLU A 9 -3.15 -13.89 5.32
CA GLU A 9 -3.74 -12.59 5.62
C GLU A 9 -3.06 -11.50 4.80
N TRP A 10 -3.86 -10.62 4.21
CA TRP A 10 -3.37 -9.43 3.53
C TRP A 10 -3.45 -8.24 4.48
N LEU A 11 -2.32 -7.56 4.69
CA LEU A 11 -2.31 -6.31 5.44
C LEU A 11 -3.10 -5.25 4.69
N MET A 12 -4.20 -4.82 5.31
CA MET A 12 -4.99 -3.70 4.83
C MET A 12 -4.41 -2.38 5.36
N GLY A 13 -4.53 -1.33 4.57
CA GLY A 13 -4.01 -0.03 4.93
C GLY A 13 -4.36 1.03 3.91
N SER A 14 -4.07 2.28 4.27
CA SER A 14 -4.26 3.44 3.39
C SER A 14 -2.93 3.92 2.85
N ILE A 15 -2.91 4.38 1.60
CA ILE A 15 -1.75 5.03 1.01
C ILE A 15 -1.58 6.39 1.69
N VAL A 16 -0.41 6.64 2.27
CA VAL A 16 -0.06 7.91 2.94
C VAL A 16 0.93 8.75 2.14
N ALA A 17 1.67 8.13 1.22
CA ALA A 17 2.56 8.82 0.29
C ALA A 17 2.79 7.99 -0.98
N VAL A 18 3.06 8.65 -2.10
CA VAL A 18 3.44 8.03 -3.37
C VAL A 18 4.85 8.47 -3.77
N HIS A 19 5.60 7.57 -4.39
CA HIS A 19 6.97 7.83 -4.84
C HIS A 19 7.02 7.72 -6.36
N PRO A 20 6.79 8.84 -7.08
CA PRO A 20 6.92 8.87 -8.53
C PRO A 20 8.39 8.69 -8.95
N SER A 21 8.59 8.01 -10.05
CA SER A 21 9.89 7.88 -10.71
C SER A 21 10.13 9.07 -11.65
N HIS A 22 11.32 9.15 -12.25
CA HIS A 22 11.71 10.24 -13.17
C HIS A 22 10.76 10.37 -14.39
N ASP A 23 10.17 9.27 -14.81
CA ASP A 23 9.15 9.17 -15.86
C ASP A 23 7.72 9.49 -15.37
N GLY A 24 7.56 9.97 -14.14
CA GLY A 24 6.27 10.32 -13.53
C GLY A 24 5.44 9.12 -13.03
N VAL A 25 5.86 7.89 -13.32
CA VAL A 25 5.12 6.68 -12.95
C VAL A 25 5.36 6.31 -11.49
N VAL A 26 4.26 6.13 -10.74
CA VAL A 26 4.30 5.69 -9.33
C VAL A 26 4.54 4.19 -9.25
N ARG A 27 5.77 3.79 -8.93
CA ARG A 27 6.14 2.37 -8.76
C ARG A 27 6.12 1.89 -7.32
N LYS A 28 6.16 2.80 -6.35
CA LYS A 28 6.17 2.50 -4.91
C LYS A 28 5.23 3.46 -4.18
N ALA A 29 4.55 2.96 -3.17
CA ALA A 29 3.73 3.75 -2.27
C ALA A 29 4.06 3.41 -0.82
N THR A 30 4.00 4.41 0.05
CA THR A 30 4.01 4.22 1.50
C THR A 30 2.59 3.91 1.95
N VAL A 31 2.40 2.75 2.56
CA VAL A 31 1.12 2.28 3.08
C VAL A 31 1.20 2.25 4.60
N LYS A 32 0.25 2.92 5.25
CA LYS A 32 0.05 2.82 6.69
C LYS A 32 -0.97 1.71 6.95
N THR A 33 -0.50 0.64 7.58
CA THR A 33 -1.34 -0.43 8.11
C THR A 33 -1.73 -0.10 9.55
N ALA A 34 -2.52 -0.97 10.19
CA ALA A 34 -2.90 -0.80 11.60
C ALA A 34 -1.69 -0.70 12.54
N ASN A 35 -0.62 -1.45 12.25
CA ASN A 35 0.50 -1.64 13.18
C ASN A 35 1.84 -1.09 12.65
N SER A 36 1.94 -0.76 11.36
CA SER A 36 3.20 -0.37 10.75
C SER A 36 3.04 0.53 9.53
N VAL A 37 4.13 1.22 9.19
CA VAL A 37 4.25 1.98 7.93
C VAL A 37 5.27 1.27 7.06
N LEU A 38 4.86 0.89 5.86
CA LEU A 38 5.65 0.08 4.96
C LEU A 38 5.63 0.61 3.53
N ILE A 39 6.75 0.46 2.82
CA ILE A 39 6.84 0.81 1.39
C ILE A 39 6.54 -0.45 0.57
N ARG A 40 5.56 -0.36 -0.32
CA ARG A 40 5.16 -1.46 -1.20
C ARG A 40 5.22 -1.04 -2.67
N PRO A 41 5.71 -1.92 -3.55
CA PRO A 41 5.56 -1.72 -4.98
C PRO A 41 4.08 -1.64 -5.35
N THR A 42 3.72 -0.71 -6.24
CA THR A 42 2.33 -0.49 -6.69
C THR A 42 1.72 -1.78 -7.27
N VAL A 43 2.52 -2.58 -7.98
CA VAL A 43 2.11 -3.89 -8.54
C VAL A 43 1.73 -4.94 -7.48
N LYS A 44 2.06 -4.73 -6.20
CA LYS A 44 1.69 -5.60 -5.08
C LYS A 44 0.53 -5.04 -4.25
N LEU A 45 -0.07 -3.94 -4.66
CA LEU A 45 -1.23 -3.34 -4.02
C LEU A 45 -2.50 -3.79 -4.74
N CYS A 46 -3.52 -4.15 -3.97
CA CYS A 46 -4.84 -4.46 -4.48
C CYS A 46 -5.82 -3.44 -3.91
N TYR A 47 -6.62 -2.83 -4.78
CA TYR A 47 -7.69 -1.92 -4.37
C TYR A 47 -8.87 -2.74 -3.87
N ILE A 48 -9.24 -2.56 -2.59
CA ILE A 48 -10.20 -3.42 -1.88
C ILE A 48 -11.60 -2.79 -1.83
N SER A 49 -11.66 -1.47 -1.78
CA SER A 49 -12.84 -0.64 -2.01
C SER A 49 -12.40 0.80 -1.75
N GLY A 50 -12.94 1.74 -2.49
CA GLY A 50 -12.85 3.14 -2.12
C GLY A 50 -14.23 3.70 -2.22
N GLN A 51 -14.62 4.46 -1.20
CA GLN A 51 -15.77 5.32 -1.32
C GLN A 51 -15.49 6.26 -2.48
N ARG A 52 -16.27 6.14 -3.55
CA ARG A 52 -16.27 7.13 -4.62
C ARG A 52 -16.75 8.42 -3.95
N PRO A 53 -15.95 9.50 -3.92
CA PRO A 53 -16.50 10.79 -3.53
C PRO A 53 -17.56 11.16 -4.57
N GLU A 54 -18.77 11.49 -4.10
CA GLU A 54 -19.87 12.04 -4.91
C GLU A 54 -19.50 13.40 -5.51
#